data_AF-A0A7S7TCQ0-F1
#
_entry.id   AF-A0A7S7TCQ0-F1
#
_cell.length_a   1.000
_cell.length_b   1.000
_cell.length_c   1.000
_cell.angle_alpha   90.00
_cell.angle_beta   90.00
_cell.angle_gamma   90.00
#
_symmetry.space_group_name_H-M   'P 1'
#
loop_
_entity.id
_entity.type
_entity.pdbx_description
1 polymer ?
#
loop_
_entity_poly.entity_id
_entity_poly.type
_entity_poly.pdbx_seq_one_letter_code
_entity_poly.pdbx_strand_id
1 'polypeptide(L)'
;MKPSILAIATVALLATSVVAKAQVVVDLSLITCKQLLESDQERQTLISSWMSGYFSASKNLTVVDFRYVERNGKVIGKYCKSHKADTVMNAMQKNWR
;
A
#
# COMPACT_ATOMS: atom_id res chain seq x y z
N MET A 1 53.97 -32.20 -21.63
CA MET A 1 52.53 -32.32 -21.97
C MET A 1 51.72 -31.76 -20.81
N LYS A 2 50.94 -30.70 -21.12
CA LYS A 2 49.95 -29.91 -20.38
C LYS A 2 49.61 -30.26 -18.90
N PRO A 3 49.79 -29.32 -17.96
CA PRO A 3 48.99 -29.28 -16.74
C PRO A 3 47.63 -28.64 -17.06
N SER A 4 46.54 -29.38 -16.92
CA SER A 4 45.18 -28.85 -17.10
C SER A 4 44.59 -28.57 -15.71
N ILE A 5 44.64 -27.31 -15.27
CA ILE A 5 43.48 -26.41 -15.13
C ILE A 5 42.38 -27.01 -14.26
N LEU A 6 42.35 -26.62 -12.98
CA LEU A 6 41.13 -26.55 -12.18
C LEU A 6 41.19 -25.24 -11.37
N ALA A 7 40.91 -24.14 -12.06
CA ALA A 7 40.71 -22.83 -11.47
C ALA A 7 39.22 -22.65 -11.09
N ILE A 8 39.00 -22.61 -9.78
CA ILE A 8 37.97 -21.91 -9.00
C ILE A 8 37.01 -21.02 -9.81
N ALA A 9 35.70 -21.27 -9.70
CA ALA A 9 34.66 -20.26 -9.91
C ALA A 9 33.30 -20.68 -9.29
N THR A 10 33.16 -20.55 -7.96
CA THR A 10 31.84 -20.48 -7.32
C THR A 10 31.59 -19.05 -6.87
N VAL A 11 31.07 -18.21 -7.78
CA VAL A 11 30.44 -16.93 -7.42
C VAL A 11 29.19 -16.78 -8.28
N ALA A 12 28.04 -17.05 -7.68
CA ALA A 12 26.75 -16.57 -8.15
C ALA A 12 25.79 -16.43 -6.96
N LEU A 13 26.21 -15.66 -5.94
CA LEU A 13 25.25 -15.07 -5.01
C LEU A 13 24.66 -13.84 -5.72
N LEU A 14 23.72 -14.11 -6.63
CA LEU A 14 22.93 -13.06 -7.28
C LEU A 14 22.19 -12.29 -6.18
N ALA A 15 22.59 -11.03 -6.06
CA ALA A 15 22.01 -10.03 -5.21
C ALA A 15 20.48 -10.03 -5.34
N THR A 16 19.79 -10.55 -4.33
CA THR A 16 18.44 -10.09 -4.00
C THR A 16 18.57 -8.76 -3.27
N SER A 17 19.05 -7.74 -3.99
CA SER A 17 18.78 -6.37 -3.59
C SER A 17 17.28 -6.19 -3.72
N VAL A 18 16.56 -6.45 -2.63
CA VAL A 18 15.26 -5.82 -2.41
C VAL A 18 15.59 -4.34 -2.33
N VAL A 19 15.61 -3.69 -3.49
CA VAL A 19 15.59 -2.24 -3.56
C VAL A 19 14.21 -1.89 -3.01
N ALA A 20 14.13 -1.73 -1.69
CA ALA A 20 13.05 -0.99 -1.06
C ALA A 20 13.13 0.39 -1.68
N LYS A 21 12.38 0.61 -2.78
CA LYS A 21 12.27 1.93 -3.37
C LYS A 21 11.66 2.79 -2.28
N ALA A 22 12.47 3.67 -1.70
CA ALA A 22 12.02 4.81 -0.92
C ALA A 22 11.21 5.70 -1.86
N GLN A 23 10.01 5.27 -2.21
CA GLN A 23 9.08 6.04 -3.00
C GLN A 23 8.51 7.10 -2.06
N VAL A 24 9.20 8.25 -2.02
CA VAL A 24 8.81 9.42 -1.21
C VAL A 24 7.55 10.10 -1.72
N VAL A 25 7.10 9.78 -2.95
CA VAL A 25 5.86 10.25 -3.54
C VAL A 25 5.04 9.07 -4.03
N VAL A 26 3.88 8.84 -3.40
CA VAL A 26 2.97 7.73 -3.73
C VAL A 26 1.69 8.29 -4.35
N ASP A 27 1.32 7.81 -5.53
CA ASP A 27 0.00 8.06 -6.12
C ASP A 27 -1.04 7.15 -5.45
N LEU A 28 -1.81 7.72 -4.53
CA LEU A 28 -2.82 7.00 -3.77
C LEU A 28 -4.07 6.63 -4.60
N SER A 29 -4.21 7.14 -5.83
CA SER A 29 -5.26 6.68 -6.74
C SER A 29 -5.01 5.24 -7.24
N LEU A 30 -3.74 4.81 -7.25
CA LEU A 30 -3.31 3.51 -7.78
C LEU A 30 -3.12 2.43 -6.71
N ILE A 31 -3.12 2.79 -5.42
CA ILE A 31 -2.92 1.82 -4.34
C ILE A 31 -4.10 0.85 -4.26
N THR A 32 -3.81 -0.43 -4.39
CA THR A 32 -4.78 -1.52 -4.24
C THR A 32 -5.10 -1.83 -2.79
N CYS A 33 -6.28 -2.39 -2.54
CA CYS A 33 -6.67 -2.95 -1.26
C CYS A 33 -5.67 -4.01 -0.77
N LYS A 34 -5.11 -4.83 -1.68
CA LYS A 34 -4.04 -5.78 -1.35
C LYS A 34 -2.81 -5.07 -0.79
N GLN A 35 -2.31 -4.06 -1.51
CA GLN A 35 -1.12 -3.31 -1.09
C GLN A 35 -1.35 -2.58 0.24
N LEU A 36 -2.55 -2.05 0.49
CA LEU A 36 -2.89 -1.47 1.80
C LEU A 36 -2.81 -2.53 2.91
N LEU A 37 -3.45 -3.68 2.74
CA LEU A 37 -3.50 -4.74 3.76
C LEU A 37 -2.13 -5.38 4.04
N GLU A 38 -1.24 -5.41 3.05
CA GLU A 38 0.13 -5.92 3.17
C GLU A 38 1.14 -4.86 3.63
N SER A 39 0.71 -3.60 3.81
CA SER A 39 1.56 -2.53 4.33
C SER A 39 1.82 -2.69 5.83
N ASP A 40 2.92 -2.16 6.32
CA ASP A 40 3.13 -1.97 7.77
C ASP A 40 2.10 -0.99 8.37
N GLN A 41 2.01 -0.95 9.70
CA GLN A 41 1.01 -0.15 10.41
C GLN A 41 1.16 1.35 10.15
N GLU A 42 2.40 1.85 10.05
CA GLU A 42 2.68 3.26 9.79
C GLU A 42 2.14 3.66 8.41
N ARG A 43 2.48 2.90 7.37
CA ARG A 43 2.03 3.13 6.01
C ARG A 43 0.53 2.94 5.85
N GLN A 44 -0.07 1.97 6.54
CA GLN A 44 -1.54 1.86 6.60
C GLN A 44 -2.18 3.11 7.20
N THR A 45 -1.61 3.64 8.27
CA THR A 45 -2.10 4.86 8.93
C THR A 45 -1.98 6.08 8.02
N LEU A 46 -0.85 6.23 7.33
CA LEU A 46 -0.60 7.33 6.39
C LEU A 46 -1.58 7.30 5.20
N ILE A 47 -1.72 6.14 4.54
CA ILE A 47 -2.65 5.97 3.42
C ILE A 47 -4.08 6.22 3.89
N SER A 48 -4.51 5.58 4.97
CA SER A 48 -5.90 5.67 5.45
C SER A 48 -6.26 7.09 5.91
N SER A 49 -5.35 7.80 6.56
CA SER A 49 -5.55 9.19 7.00
C SER A 49 -5.64 10.15 5.82
N TRP A 50 -4.72 10.03 4.86
CA TRP A 50 -4.76 10.87 3.65
C TRP A 50 -6.05 10.64 2.86
N MET A 51 -6.44 9.39 2.64
CA MET A 51 -7.67 9.04 1.93
C MET A 51 -8.91 9.57 2.67
N SER A 52 -8.95 9.43 3.99
CA SER A 52 -10.04 9.97 4.81
C SER A 52 -10.15 11.50 4.67
N GLY A 53 -9.01 12.21 4.67
CA GLY A 53 -8.96 13.66 4.44
C GLY A 53 -9.43 14.03 3.03
N TYR A 54 -8.94 13.35 1.99
CA TYR A 54 -9.30 13.58 0.59
C TYR A 54 -10.82 13.47 0.36
N PHE A 55 -11.46 12.42 0.90
CA PHE A 55 -12.91 12.23 0.78
C PHE A 55 -13.74 13.09 1.73
N SER A 56 -13.15 13.59 2.82
CA SER A 56 -13.81 14.59 3.67
C SER A 56 -13.84 15.94 2.97
N ALA A 57 -12.73 16.33 2.33
CA ALA A 57 -12.64 17.55 1.52
C ALA A 57 -13.61 17.52 0.33
N SER A 58 -13.73 16.38 -0.37
CA SER A 58 -14.69 16.26 -1.48
C SER A 58 -16.16 16.41 -1.07
N LYS A 59 -16.47 16.26 0.23
CA LYS A 59 -17.79 16.48 0.83
C LYS A 59 -17.91 17.82 1.56
N ASN A 60 -16.94 18.73 1.42
CA ASN A 60 -16.88 20.02 2.14
C ASN A 60 -16.96 19.87 3.67
N LEU A 61 -16.45 18.77 4.22
CA LEU A 61 -16.39 18.57 5.67
C LEU A 61 -15.19 19.32 6.25
N THR A 62 -15.43 20.13 7.27
CA THR A 62 -14.41 20.91 7.97
C THR A 62 -14.11 20.38 9.37
N VAL A 63 -14.85 19.36 9.82
CA VAL A 63 -14.74 18.75 11.14
C VAL A 63 -14.42 17.27 11.00
N VAL A 64 -13.50 16.79 11.83
CA VAL A 64 -13.22 15.36 11.98
C VAL A 64 -14.19 14.77 13.02
N ASP A 65 -15.26 14.12 12.57
CA ASP A 65 -16.09 13.28 13.46
C ASP A 65 -15.43 11.90 13.57
N PHE A 66 -14.87 11.60 14.75
CA PHE A 66 -14.18 10.33 14.99
C PHE A 66 -15.06 9.10 14.78
N ARG A 67 -16.37 9.20 15.04
CA ARG A 67 -17.31 8.08 14.82
C ARG A 67 -17.54 7.85 13.33
N TYR A 68 -17.61 8.93 12.56
CA TYR A 68 -17.74 8.87 11.12
C TYR A 68 -16.49 8.24 10.48
N VAL A 69 -15.30 8.65 10.92
CA VAL A 69 -14.02 8.08 10.46
C VAL A 69 -13.92 6.59 10.84
N GLU A 70 -14.22 6.23 12.10
CA GLU A 70 -14.16 4.84 12.56
C GLU A 70 -15.13 3.95 11.77
N ARG A 71 -16.39 4.39 11.60
CA ARG A 71 -17.40 3.65 10.84
C ARG A 71 -16.95 3.41 9.40
N ASN A 72 -16.51 4.46 8.72
CA ASN A 72 -16.08 4.33 7.34
C ASN A 72 -14.80 3.50 7.23
N GLY A 73 -13.84 3.64 8.14
CA GLY A 73 -12.66 2.79 8.21
C GLY A 73 -13.01 1.30 8.30
N LYS A 74 -13.99 0.93 9.13
CA LYS A 74 -14.50 -0.46 9.22
C LYS A 74 -15.14 -0.93 7.92
N VAL A 75 -15.97 -0.10 7.28
CA VAL A 75 -16.62 -0.41 6.00
C VAL A 75 -15.58 -0.66 4.90
N ILE A 76 -14.61 0.25 4.76
CA ILE A 76 -13.55 0.17 3.74
C ILE A 76 -12.61 -1.01 4.03
N GLY A 77 -12.20 -1.20 5.28
CA GLY A 77 -11.38 -2.35 5.67
C GLY A 77 -12.07 -3.69 5.38
N LYS A 78 -13.38 -3.80 5.63
CA LYS A 78 -14.17 -4.99 5.28
C LYS A 78 -14.22 -5.20 3.76
N TYR A 79 -14.49 -4.14 3.00
CA TYR A 79 -14.51 -4.21 1.53
C TYR A 79 -13.17 -4.68 0.96
N CYS A 80 -12.06 -4.09 1.43
CA CYS A 80 -10.73 -4.41 0.94
C CYS A 80 -10.31 -5.87 1.21
N LYS A 81 -10.79 -6.48 2.31
CA LYS A 81 -10.53 -7.90 2.61
C LYS A 81 -11.11 -8.83 1.54
N SER A 82 -12.25 -8.50 0.94
CA SER A 82 -12.90 -9.29 -0.10
C SER A 82 -12.58 -8.84 -1.54
N HIS A 83 -12.10 -7.61 -1.74
CA HIS A 83 -11.84 -7.03 -3.07
C HIS A 83 -10.39 -6.56 -3.20
N LYS A 84 -9.45 -7.49 -3.08
CA LYS A 84 -8.00 -7.19 -3.02
C LYS A 84 -7.46 -6.46 -4.26
N ALA A 85 -8.07 -6.69 -5.44
CA ALA A 85 -7.63 -6.09 -6.71
C ALA A 85 -8.13 -4.65 -6.92
N ASP A 86 -9.19 -4.23 -6.23
CA ASP A 86 -9.70 -2.86 -6.33
C ASP A 86 -8.72 -1.87 -5.69
N THR A 87 -8.70 -0.64 -6.20
CA THR A 87 -7.98 0.45 -5.53
C THR A 87 -8.71 0.89 -4.26
N VAL A 88 -7.96 1.39 -3.27
CA VAL A 88 -8.54 1.99 -2.06
C VAL A 88 -9.40 3.19 -2.44
N MET A 89 -9.01 3.95 -3.47
CA MET A 89 -9.80 5.05 -4.03
C MET A 89 -11.16 4.58 -4.53
N ASN A 90 -11.21 3.49 -5.32
CA ASN A 90 -12.47 2.92 -5.79
C ASN A 90 -13.32 2.40 -4.63
N ALA A 91 -12.70 1.74 -3.64
CA ALA A 91 -13.40 1.29 -2.44
C ALA A 91 -14.04 2.46 -1.68
N MET A 92 -13.31 3.58 -1.53
CA MET A 92 -13.78 4.80 -0.88
C MET A 92 -14.92 5.45 -1.68
N GLN A 93 -14.79 5.62 -3.00
CA GLN A 93 -15.85 6.19 -3.84
C GLN A 93 -17.17 5.43 -3.73
N LYS A 94 -17.10 4.09 -3.72
CA LYS A 94 -18.29 3.23 -3.65
C LYS A 94 -18.94 3.21 -2.26
N ASN A 95 -18.15 3.35 -1.19
CA ASN A 95 -18.59 2.98 0.15
C ASN A 95 -18.45 4.08 1.23
N TRP A 96 -17.72 5.17 0.96
CA TRP A 96 -17.49 6.25 1.93
C TRP A 96 -18.75 7.12 2.08
N ARG A 97 -19.46 6.93 3.19
CA ARG A 97 -20.76 7.56 3.44
C ARG A 97 -20.74 8.43 4.66
#